data_AF-A0A9X2ZTD0-F1
#
_entry.id   AF-A0A9X2ZTD0-F1
#
_cell.length_a   1.000
_cell.length_b   1.000
_cell.length_c   1.000
_cell.angle_alpha   90.00
_cell.angle_beta   90.00
_cell.angle_gamma   90.00
#
_symmetry.space_group_name_H-M   'P 1'
#
loop_
_entity.id
_entity.type
_entity.pdbx_description
1 polymer ?
#
loop_
_entity_poly.entity_id
_entity_poly.type
_entity_poly.pdbx_seq_one_letter_code
_entity_poly.pdbx_strand_id
1 'polypeptide(L)'
;MLLSGDCHISELSRHDEAAGNPLYEFTSGGLTHHAPVHEAANRHRVGPLVAALNYGLVTIDWAADPVTLRLEVRGTDNETLLDHTLSLSALRPSGGS
;
A
#
# COMPACT_ATOMS: atom_id res chain seq x y z
N MET A 1 -2.27 -2.66 9.47
CA MET A 1 -2.40 -2.22 8.07
C MET A 1 -3.74 -1.52 7.92
N LEU A 2 -3.77 -0.41 7.18
CA LEU A 2 -4.98 0.32 6.80
C LEU A 2 -5.17 0.21 5.28
N LEU A 3 -6.42 0.05 4.84
CA LEU A 3 -6.83 0.15 3.44
C LEU A 3 -7.67 1.42 3.29
N SER A 4 -7.27 2.32 2.41
CA SER A 4 -7.91 3.63 2.22
C SER A 4 -8.10 3.97 0.73
N GLY A 5 -8.84 5.05 0.45
CA GLY A 5 -9.20 5.49 -0.89
C GLY A 5 -9.56 6.98 -0.92
N ASP A 6 -10.43 7.40 -1.85
CA ASP A 6 -10.93 8.79 -2.03
C ASP A 6 -9.93 9.81 -2.63
N CYS A 7 -8.63 9.69 -2.37
CA CYS A 7 -7.63 10.66 -2.83
C CYS A 7 -7.36 10.66 -4.35
N HIS A 8 -8.02 9.82 -5.14
CA HIS A 8 -7.78 9.63 -6.59
C HIS A 8 -6.31 9.38 -6.96
N ILE A 9 -5.53 8.82 -6.05
CA ILE A 9 -4.16 8.33 -6.27
C ILE A 9 -4.02 6.98 -5.58
N SER A 10 -2.94 6.27 -5.89
CA SER A 10 -2.59 5.05 -5.19
C SER A 10 -1.14 5.06 -4.76
N GLU A 11 -0.89 4.63 -3.53
CA GLU A 11 0.44 4.59 -2.93
C GLU A 11 0.45 3.65 -1.73
N LEU A 12 1.67 3.34 -1.26
CA LEU A 12 1.90 2.68 0.00
C LEU A 12 2.63 3.65 0.93
N SER A 13 2.18 3.78 2.17
CA SER A 13 2.78 4.61 3.20
C SER A 13 3.18 3.77 4.41
N ARG A 14 4.29 4.12 5.08
CA ARG A 14 4.73 3.50 6.33
C ARG A 14 4.95 4.57 7.41
N HIS A 15 4.19 4.47 8.49
CA HIS A 15 4.32 5.33 9.65
C HIS A 15 4.94 4.56 10.81
N ASP A 16 6.21 4.85 11.12
CA ASP A 16 6.96 4.08 12.12
C ASP A 16 6.56 4.39 13.58
N GLU A 17 5.95 5.55 13.83
CA GLU A 17 5.66 6.05 15.18
C GLU A 17 4.15 6.11 15.51
N ALA A 18 3.27 5.73 14.58
CA ALA A 18 1.83 5.99 14.72
C ALA A 18 1.11 5.15 15.78
N ALA A 19 1.62 3.94 16.09
CA ALA A 19 0.92 2.98 16.96
C ALA A 19 1.85 2.08 17.81
N GLY A 20 3.13 2.44 17.97
CA GLY A 20 4.13 1.58 18.64
C GLY A 20 4.69 0.44 17.76
N ASN A 21 4.33 0.44 16.47
CA ASN A 21 4.81 -0.44 15.41
C ASN A 21 4.60 0.23 14.04
N PRO A 22 5.30 -0.21 12.98
CA PRO A 22 5.10 0.36 11.64
C PRO A 22 3.66 0.13 11.16
N LEU A 23 2.94 1.24 10.97
CA LEU A 23 1.62 1.25 10.36
C LEU A 23 1.78 1.42 8.84
N TYR A 24 1.49 0.34 8.12
CA TYR A 24 1.33 0.41 6.66
C TYR A 24 -0.08 0.88 6.31
N GLU A 25 -0.18 1.91 5.48
CA GLU A 25 -1.41 2.34 4.83
C GLU A 25 -1.28 2.11 3.33
N PHE A 26 -2.20 1.35 2.75
CA PHE A 26 -2.29 1.11 1.32
C PHE A 26 -3.50 1.87 0.76
N THR A 27 -3.21 2.97 0.09
CA THR A 27 -4.20 3.87 -0.51
C THR A 27 -4.43 3.47 -1.95
N SER A 28 -5.70 3.27 -2.34
CA SER A 28 -6.08 3.00 -3.73
C SER A 28 -7.36 3.77 -4.10
N GLY A 29 -7.22 4.82 -4.91
CA GLY A 29 -8.35 5.69 -5.29
C GLY A 29 -8.53 5.94 -6.79
N GLY A 30 -7.67 5.40 -7.66
CA GLY A 30 -7.61 5.74 -9.08
C GLY A 30 -8.65 5.08 -10.00
N LEU A 31 -9.78 4.56 -9.50
CA LEU A 31 -10.62 3.64 -10.29
C LEU A 31 -11.28 4.28 -11.52
N THR A 32 -11.67 5.55 -11.43
CA THR A 32 -12.37 6.27 -12.53
C THR A 32 -11.68 7.56 -12.93
N HIS A 33 -10.92 8.17 -12.02
CA HIS A 33 -10.22 9.43 -12.19
C HIS A 33 -8.91 9.36 -11.39
N HIS A 34 -7.94 10.20 -11.76
CA HIS A 34 -6.72 10.37 -10.97
C HIS A 34 -6.47 11.85 -10.65
N ALA A 35 -5.94 12.14 -9.46
CA ALA A 35 -5.52 13.48 -9.07
C ALA A 35 -4.12 13.78 -9.62
N PRO A 36 -3.77 15.07 -9.81
CA PRO A 36 -2.45 15.47 -10.27
C PRO A 36 -1.36 15.22 -9.21
N VAL A 37 -0.16 14.86 -9.68
CA VAL A 37 0.99 14.46 -8.85
C VAL A 37 1.39 15.50 -7.80
N HIS A 38 1.25 16.80 -8.11
CA HIS A 38 1.70 17.89 -7.23
C HIS A 38 0.86 18.05 -5.95
N GLU A 39 -0.33 17.44 -5.88
CA GLU A 39 -1.18 17.43 -4.68
C GLU A 39 -0.85 16.28 -3.72
N ALA A 40 -0.01 15.33 -4.14
CA ALA A 40 0.30 14.11 -3.40
C ALA A 40 1.70 14.16 -2.77
N ALA A 41 2.04 15.22 -2.03
CA ALA A 41 3.28 15.21 -1.25
C ALA A 41 3.13 14.30 -0.02
N ASN A 42 3.97 13.26 0.09
CA ASN A 42 3.95 12.35 1.23
C ASN A 42 5.37 11.88 1.59
N ARG A 43 5.83 12.21 2.80
CA ARG A 43 7.15 11.83 3.34
C ARG A 43 7.23 10.38 3.84
N HIS A 44 6.08 9.73 4.02
CA HIS A 44 5.95 8.36 4.54
C HIS A 44 5.85 7.32 3.41
N ARG A 45 5.92 7.76 2.15
CA ARG A 45 5.74 6.89 0.99
C ARG A 45 6.82 5.82 0.89
N VAL A 46 6.37 4.61 0.63
CA VAL A 46 7.19 3.44 0.29
C VAL A 46 6.88 3.06 -1.15
N GLY A 47 7.85 3.27 -2.04
CA GLY A 47 7.68 2.97 -3.46
C GLY A 47 7.08 4.14 -4.27
N PRO A 48 6.54 3.85 -5.48
CA PRO A 48 6.09 4.88 -6.40
C PRO A 48 4.73 5.49 -5.98
N LEU A 49 4.52 6.74 -6.35
CA LEU A 49 3.19 7.34 -6.42
C LEU A 49 2.54 6.93 -7.73
N VAL A 50 1.29 6.44 -7.67
CA VAL A 50 0.51 6.10 -8.86
C VAL A 50 -0.61 7.12 -9.04
N ALA A 51 -0.44 8.00 -10.03
CA ALA A 51 -1.44 8.96 -10.49
C ALA A 51 -1.94 8.56 -11.89
N ALA A 52 -2.59 7.40 -11.96
CA ALA A 52 -3.13 6.82 -13.19
C ALA A 52 -4.43 6.05 -12.86
N LEU A 53 -5.19 5.65 -13.89
CA LEU A 53 -6.32 4.74 -13.67
C LEU A 53 -5.82 3.40 -13.15
N ASN A 54 -6.32 2.96 -12.00
CA ASN A 54 -5.82 1.77 -11.33
C ASN A 54 -6.79 1.18 -10.30
N TYR A 55 -6.44 -0.01 -9.80
CA TYR A 55 -7.06 -0.62 -8.63
C TYR A 55 -5.98 -1.28 -7.74
N GLY A 56 -6.25 -1.34 -6.44
CA GLY A 56 -5.43 -2.07 -5.47
C GLY A 56 -5.79 -3.56 -5.41
N LEU A 57 -4.78 -4.42 -5.33
CA LEU A 57 -4.89 -5.86 -5.12
C LEU A 57 -4.02 -6.27 -3.94
N VAL A 58 -4.61 -7.02 -3.00
CA VAL A 58 -3.90 -7.64 -1.89
C VAL A 58 -4.01 -9.14 -2.03
N THR A 59 -2.88 -9.81 -2.26
CA THR A 59 -2.80 -11.27 -2.29
C THR A 59 -2.15 -11.75 -1.01
N ILE A 60 -2.79 -12.70 -0.31
CA ILE A 60 -2.25 -13.31 0.90
C ILE A 60 -1.89 -14.76 0.59
N ASP A 61 -0.62 -15.11 0.75
CA ASP A 61 -0.16 -16.49 0.68
C ASP A 61 -0.14 -17.09 2.09
N TRP A 62 -1.22 -17.80 2.42
CA TRP A 62 -1.39 -18.50 3.70
C TRP A 62 -0.55 -19.78 3.81
N ALA A 63 -0.02 -20.29 2.69
CA ALA A 63 0.80 -21.49 2.66
C ALA A 63 2.30 -21.17 2.85
N ALA A 64 2.71 -19.92 2.65
CA ALA A 64 4.06 -19.45 2.92
C ALA A 64 4.39 -19.45 4.42
N ASP A 65 5.66 -19.73 4.75
CA ASP A 65 6.23 -19.60 6.09
C ASP A 65 7.49 -18.72 6.04
N PRO A 66 7.46 -17.46 6.53
CA PRO A 66 6.29 -16.80 7.15
C PRO A 66 5.21 -16.43 6.12
N VAL A 67 3.95 -16.34 6.57
CA VAL A 67 2.82 -15.87 5.75
C VAL A 67 3.14 -14.50 5.13
N THR A 68 2.92 -14.35 3.82
CA THR A 68 3.22 -13.12 3.08
C THR A 68 1.98 -12.44 2.51
N LEU A 69 2.03 -11.12 2.45
CA LEU A 69 1.07 -10.26 1.77
C LEU A 69 1.78 -9.56 0.62
N ARG A 70 1.24 -9.68 -0.59
CA ARG A 70 1.67 -8.91 -1.76
C ARG A 70 0.64 -7.81 -2.03
N LEU A 71 1.11 -6.57 -2.02
CA LEU A 71 0.34 -5.36 -2.25
C LEU A 71 0.67 -4.84 -3.64
N GLU A 72 -0.35 -4.72 -4.48
CA GLU A 72 -0.16 -4.35 -5.88
C GLU A 72 -1.12 -3.24 -6.26
N VAL A 73 -0.61 -2.24 -6.99
CA VAL A 73 -1.46 -1.33 -7.76
C VAL A 73 -1.40 -1.78 -9.21
N ARG A 74 -2.56 -2.07 -9.79
CA ARG A 74 -2.70 -2.56 -11.16
C ARG A 74 -3.40 -1.51 -12.01
N GLY A 75 -2.86 -1.24 -13.19
CA GLY A 75 -3.50 -0.36 -14.17
C GLY A 75 -4.59 -1.06 -14.97
N THR A 76 -5.12 -0.35 -15.97
CA THR A 76 -6.24 -0.83 -16.79
C THR A 76 -5.88 -2.02 -17.67
N ASP A 77 -4.60 -2.16 -18.04
CA ASP A 77 -4.09 -3.26 -18.86
C ASP A 77 -3.50 -4.38 -17.99
N ASN A 78 -3.83 -4.40 -16.70
CA ASN A 78 -3.32 -5.32 -15.69
C ASN A 78 -1.80 -5.23 -15.46
N GLU A 79 -1.16 -4.16 -15.93
CA GLU A 79 0.23 -3.86 -15.67
C GLU A 79 0.45 -3.52 -14.18
N THR A 80 1.60 -3.95 -13.62
CA THR A 80 1.96 -3.63 -12.24
C THR A 80 2.54 -2.22 -12.17
N LEU A 81 1.84 -1.32 -11.48
CA LEU A 81 2.26 0.08 -11.26
C LEU A 81 2.94 0.27 -9.89
N LEU A 82 2.59 -0.58 -8.92
CA LEU A 82 3.25 -0.70 -7.63
C LEU A 82 3.26 -2.18 -7.22
N ASP A 83 4.37 -2.64 -6.66
CA ASP A 83 4.49 -3.96 -6.05
C ASP A 83 5.25 -3.83 -4.73
N HIS A 84 4.67 -4.34 -3.66
CA HIS A 84 5.35 -4.47 -2.39
C HIS A 84 4.94 -5.76 -1.68
N THR A 85 5.92 -6.56 -1.27
CA THR A 85 5.67 -7.77 -0.48
C THR A 85 6.14 -7.55 0.96
N LEU A 86 5.29 -7.91 1.91
CA LEU A 86 5.60 -7.88 3.33
C LEU A 86 5.16 -9.17 4.03
N SER A 87 5.88 -9.55 5.09
CA SER A 87 5.43 -10.64 5.96
C SER A 87 4.24 -10.20 6.82
N LEU A 88 3.31 -11.11 7.13
CA LEU A 88 2.21 -10.83 8.07
C LEU A 88 2.73 -10.41 9.44
N SER A 89 3.88 -10.96 9.86
CA SER A 89 4.58 -10.56 11.08
C SER A 89 4.99 -9.08 11.10
N ALA A 90 5.28 -8.48 9.96
CA ALA A 90 5.65 -7.06 9.87
C ALA A 90 4.49 -6.10 10.20
N LEU A 91 3.25 -6.61 10.27
CA LEU A 91 2.07 -5.83 10.63
C LEU A 91 1.72 -5.91 12.13
N ARG A 92 2.39 -6.78 12.89
CA ARG A 92 2.11 -6.97 14.32
C ARG A 92 2.74 -5.84 15.14
N PRO A 93 2.14 -5.47 16.29
CA PRO A 93 2.81 -4.64 17.26
C PRO A 93 4.17 -5.24 17.63
N SER A 94 5.21 -4.40 17.71
CA SER A 94 6.46 -4.76 18.40
C SER A 94 6.13 -4.91 19.88
N GLY A 95 5.61 -6.07 20.26
CA GLY A 95 5.41 -6.42 21.65
C GLY A 95 6.77 -6.40 22.34
N GLY A 96 6.92 -5.46 23.28
CA GLY A 96 7.97 -5.53 24.28
C GLY A 96 7.89 -6.90 24.96
N SER A 97 9.03 -7.60 24.96
CA SER A 97 9.25 -8.73 25.84
C SER A 97 9.53 -8.25 27.26
#